data_AF-A0A4S4LZD0-F1
#
_entry.id   AF-A0A4S4LZD0-F1
#
_cell.length_a   1.000
_cell.length_b   1.000
_cell.length_c   1.000
_cell.angle_alpha   90.00
_cell.angle_beta   90.00
_cell.angle_gamma   90.00
#
_symmetry.space_group_name_H-M   'P 1'
#
loop_
_entity.id
_entity.type
_entity.pdbx_description
1 polymer ?
#
loop_
_entity_poly.entity_id
_entity_poly.type
_entity_poly.pdbx_seq_one_letter_code
_entity_poly.pdbx_strand_id
1 'polypeptide(L)'
;MVLLKRIRRKVHPYEVEITQSFSKEPMKSHPHNHCIPLFDVLDVPDGDDTSIIVLPLLRLFDDPSFQTIGEVVEFIRQIFEGLQFMHEAHVAHRPMYPDMYHPRSTFKTRDGNGWARHYTRTRRPVKYYLIDFGLSRRYAADDVSPLEVPIRGGDKSVPEFRSDEPCNPFPTDIYYVGNMIRENFLQKPKGFAGFEFMSSLVNDMVQDDPSKRPTIDQVVARFDQLIHSLSCRWDVEDGMQLPYNQVIDATRLSDGGMVILKRIRRKVHPYEVDISEMFSEDILRSHPRNHCVPALEVLDVPDEDEHSLLVLPLLRPSRANDPRFKTRGEALEFFRQVFEGLQFMHECHVAHRDCMHLNIMMDPRPMYPQMYHPQAIDRSRDWYGWADHHDYTRTARPVKYYFIDLAYRAIREFHKSDEPCDPFPTDIYYLGSMIREYFLQKLKGFDFMEPLINDMGAPKNPLFVLVLLTK
;
A
#
# COMPACT_ATOMS: atom_id res chain seq x y z
N MET A 1 29.42 7.77 -6.92
CA MET A 1 29.81 6.46 -7.49
C MET A 1 29.40 6.45 -8.95
N VAL A 2 30.15 5.71 -9.77
CA VAL A 2 29.93 5.60 -11.21
C VAL A 2 29.74 4.13 -11.56
N LEU A 3 28.95 3.85 -12.60
CA LEU A 3 28.87 2.54 -13.23
C LEU A 3 29.92 2.48 -14.34
N LEU A 4 30.66 1.37 -14.39
CA LEU A 4 31.56 1.06 -15.50
C LEU A 4 30.89 -0.02 -16.36
N LYS A 5 30.40 0.36 -17.55
CA LYS A 5 29.84 -0.60 -18.51
C LYS A 5 30.88 -0.91 -19.57
N ARG A 6 31.23 -2.20 -19.70
CA ARG A 6 32.11 -2.70 -20.76
C ARG A 6 31.30 -2.91 -22.04
N ILE A 7 31.68 -2.23 -23.11
CA ILE A 7 31.05 -2.30 -24.44
C ILE A 7 32.03 -2.95 -25.43
N ARG A 8 31.55 -3.93 -26.18
CA ARG A 8 32.26 -4.52 -27.32
C ARG A 8 31.78 -3.84 -28.60
N ARG A 9 32.63 -3.04 -29.25
CA ARG A 9 32.20 -2.18 -30.38
C ARG A 9 31.79 -2.97 -31.63
N LYS A 10 32.34 -4.16 -31.90
CA LYS A 10 31.88 -5.08 -32.96
C LYS A 10 30.46 -5.57 -32.75
N VAL A 11 30.03 -5.71 -31.48
CA VAL A 11 28.68 -6.17 -31.14
C VAL A 11 27.71 -4.98 -31.06
N HIS A 12 28.17 -3.87 -30.48
CA HIS A 12 27.38 -2.66 -30.24
C HIS A 12 28.10 -1.42 -30.81
N PRO A 13 28.17 -1.29 -32.14
CA PRO A 13 29.03 -0.28 -32.79
C PRO A 13 28.62 1.16 -32.53
N TYR A 14 27.33 1.40 -32.29
CA TYR A 14 26.79 2.77 -32.17
C TYR A 14 26.53 3.19 -30.73
N GLU A 15 26.65 2.29 -29.74
CA GLU A 15 26.25 2.59 -28.36
C GLU A 15 27.04 3.77 -27.78
N VAL A 16 28.36 3.76 -27.95
CA VAL A 16 29.24 4.83 -27.46
C VAL A 16 28.93 6.15 -28.16
N GLU A 17 28.75 6.13 -29.48
CA GLU A 17 28.49 7.33 -30.29
C GLU A 17 27.14 7.97 -29.96
N ILE A 18 26.08 7.17 -29.85
CA ILE A 18 24.72 7.63 -29.50
C ILE A 18 24.70 8.18 -28.08
N THR A 19 25.33 7.49 -27.12
CA THR A 19 25.39 8.00 -25.74
C THR A 19 26.18 9.32 -25.66
N GLN A 20 27.26 9.43 -26.44
CA GLN A 20 28.05 10.66 -26.55
C GLN A 20 27.25 11.80 -27.18
N SER A 21 26.45 11.56 -28.23
CA SER A 21 25.69 12.62 -28.90
C SER A 21 24.65 13.23 -27.96
N PHE A 22 23.91 12.40 -27.21
CA PHE A 22 22.94 12.88 -26.22
C PHE A 22 23.57 13.60 -25.02
N SER A 23 24.88 13.40 -24.78
CA SER A 23 25.62 14.03 -23.68
C SER A 23 26.34 15.32 -24.09
N LYS A 24 26.21 15.76 -25.35
CA LYS A 24 26.81 16.99 -25.89
C LYS A 24 25.75 18.07 -26.13
N GLU A 25 26.16 19.34 -26.09
CA GLU A 25 25.27 20.44 -26.48
C GLU A 25 24.93 20.38 -27.98
N PRO A 26 23.71 20.76 -28.40
CA PRO A 26 22.62 21.28 -27.58
C PRO A 26 21.73 20.21 -26.93
N MET A 27 21.96 18.92 -27.23
CA MET A 27 21.12 17.82 -26.74
C MET A 27 21.16 17.69 -25.21
N LYS A 28 22.34 17.88 -24.60
CA LYS A 28 22.55 17.80 -23.15
C LYS A 28 21.63 18.73 -22.35
N SER A 29 21.39 19.95 -22.84
CA SER A 29 20.58 20.96 -22.15
C SER A 29 19.10 20.93 -22.54
N HIS A 30 18.70 20.03 -23.45
CA HIS A 30 17.32 19.92 -23.89
C HIS A 30 16.40 19.43 -22.75
N PRO A 31 15.26 20.08 -22.48
CA PRO A 31 14.42 19.77 -21.32
C PRO A 31 13.83 18.35 -21.37
N HIS A 32 13.57 17.82 -22.57
CA HIS A 32 13.05 16.46 -22.78
C HIS A 32 14.14 15.39 -22.94
N ASN A 33 15.42 15.77 -22.79
CA ASN A 33 16.49 14.79 -22.80
C ASN A 33 16.52 14.00 -21.48
N HIS A 34 15.91 12.83 -21.55
CA HIS A 34 15.94 11.80 -20.52
C HIS A 34 16.95 10.70 -20.86
N CYS A 35 17.89 10.89 -21.78
CA CYS A 35 18.96 9.91 -22.02
C CYS A 35 20.04 9.99 -20.92
N ILE A 36 20.60 8.85 -20.53
CA ILE A 36 21.65 8.80 -19.49
C ILE A 36 22.87 9.64 -19.89
N PRO A 37 23.35 10.54 -19.01
CA PRO A 37 24.54 11.32 -19.31
C PRO A 37 25.78 10.44 -19.25
N LEU A 38 26.68 10.61 -20.21
CA LEU A 38 27.97 9.97 -20.27
C LEU A 38 29.01 10.85 -19.59
N PHE A 39 29.68 10.34 -18.56
CA PHE A 39 30.74 11.07 -17.87
C PHE A 39 32.08 10.93 -18.57
N ASP A 40 32.43 9.73 -19.03
CA ASP A 40 33.71 9.48 -19.69
C ASP A 40 33.67 8.20 -20.54
N VAL A 41 34.63 8.07 -21.46
CA VAL A 41 34.88 6.85 -22.24
C VAL A 41 36.34 6.48 -22.10
N LEU A 42 36.59 5.32 -21.50
CA LEU A 42 37.93 4.78 -21.31
C LEU A 42 38.18 3.71 -22.37
N ASP A 43 39.20 3.92 -23.19
CA ASP A 43 39.68 2.89 -24.10
C ASP A 43 40.57 1.90 -23.33
N VAL A 44 40.38 0.61 -23.60
CA VAL A 44 41.14 -0.46 -22.93
C VAL A 44 42.39 -0.75 -23.76
N PRO A 45 43.61 -0.51 -23.24
CA PRO A 45 44.84 -0.88 -23.94
C PRO A 45 44.86 -2.39 -24.23
N ASP A 46 45.28 -2.77 -25.43
CA ASP A 46 45.38 -4.16 -25.92
C ASP A 46 44.05 -4.94 -26.04
N GLY A 47 42.91 -4.30 -25.75
CA GLY A 47 41.58 -4.87 -25.97
C GLY A 47 41.07 -4.47 -27.35
N ASP A 48 41.24 -5.34 -28.34
CA ASP A 48 41.14 -5.06 -29.79
C ASP A 48 39.77 -4.56 -30.31
N ASP A 49 38.83 -4.23 -29.41
CA ASP A 49 37.49 -3.75 -29.75
C ASP A 49 36.62 -3.34 -28.52
N THR A 50 37.23 -3.01 -27.37
CA THR A 50 36.48 -2.80 -26.12
C THR A 50 36.66 -1.39 -25.58
N SER A 51 35.54 -0.73 -25.26
CA SER A 51 35.52 0.52 -24.49
C SER A 51 34.77 0.33 -23.19
N ILE A 52 35.17 1.07 -22.16
CA ILE A 52 34.47 1.16 -20.90
C ILE A 52 33.84 2.54 -20.82
N ILE A 53 32.52 2.61 -20.76
CA ILE A 53 31.84 3.88 -20.53
C ILE A 53 31.59 4.09 -19.05
N VAL A 54 31.84 5.33 -18.61
CA VAL A 54 31.64 5.78 -17.24
C VAL A 54 30.30 6.51 -17.18
N LEU A 55 29.36 5.92 -16.46
CA LEU A 55 27.98 6.38 -16.37
C LEU A 55 27.63 6.76 -14.92
N PRO A 56 26.63 7.62 -14.71
CA PRO A 56 25.97 7.70 -13.42
C PRO A 56 25.37 6.33 -13.10
N LEU A 57 25.26 6.10 -11.81
CA LEU A 57 24.75 4.88 -11.25
C LEU A 57 23.30 5.18 -10.83
N LEU A 58 22.31 4.55 -11.47
CA LEU A 58 20.88 4.92 -11.35
C LEU A 58 20.01 4.11 -10.34
N ARG A 59 18.94 3.40 -10.71
CA ARG A 59 18.19 2.36 -9.93
C ARG A 59 17.06 1.84 -10.82
N LEU A 60 16.58 0.61 -10.58
CA LEU A 60 15.38 0.12 -11.26
C LEU A 60 14.21 1.06 -10.97
N PHE A 61 13.41 1.32 -11.99
CA PHE A 61 12.36 2.35 -11.96
C PHE A 61 11.32 2.08 -10.85
N ASP A 62 11.06 0.82 -10.57
CA ASP A 62 10.13 0.28 -9.58
C ASP A 62 10.81 -0.08 -8.24
N ASP A 63 12.04 0.37 -7.99
CA ASP A 63 12.73 0.13 -6.74
C ASP A 63 13.15 1.47 -6.08
N PRO A 64 12.60 1.85 -4.90
CA PRO A 64 11.51 1.15 -4.21
C PRO A 64 10.22 1.19 -5.03
N SER A 65 9.31 0.24 -4.74
CA SER A 65 8.02 0.13 -5.43
C SER A 65 7.28 1.47 -5.48
N PHE A 66 6.59 1.74 -6.59
CA PHE A 66 5.72 2.90 -6.69
C PHE A 66 4.70 2.93 -5.55
N GLN A 67 4.46 4.11 -5.01
CA GLN A 67 3.58 4.31 -3.84
C GLN A 67 2.31 5.10 -4.14
N THR A 68 2.24 5.75 -5.31
CA THR A 68 1.04 6.45 -5.76
C THR A 68 0.91 6.36 -7.28
N ILE A 69 -0.31 6.52 -7.80
CA ILE A 69 -0.56 6.68 -9.24
C ILE A 69 0.22 7.88 -9.80
N GLY A 70 0.39 8.95 -9.02
CA GLY A 70 1.19 10.12 -9.42
C GLY A 70 2.64 9.77 -9.74
N GLU A 71 3.25 8.87 -8.98
CA GLU A 71 4.62 8.42 -9.26
C GLU A 71 4.72 7.66 -10.60
N VAL A 72 3.71 6.82 -10.88
CA VAL A 72 3.63 6.04 -12.13
C VAL A 72 3.37 6.96 -13.32
N VAL A 73 2.47 7.93 -13.17
CA VAL A 73 2.17 8.95 -14.18
C VAL A 73 3.43 9.75 -14.51
N GLU A 74 4.16 10.19 -13.50
CA GLU A 74 5.39 10.97 -13.67
C GLU A 74 6.50 10.16 -14.32
N PHE A 75 6.63 8.88 -13.96
CA PHE A 75 7.52 7.94 -14.64
C PHE A 75 7.18 7.81 -16.14
N ILE A 76 5.92 7.51 -16.45
CA ILE A 76 5.46 7.30 -17.83
C ILE A 76 5.61 8.59 -18.65
N ARG A 77 5.33 9.75 -18.06
CA ARG A 77 5.56 11.06 -18.69
C ARG A 77 7.01 11.21 -19.14
N GLN A 78 7.97 10.96 -18.25
CA GLN A 78 9.40 11.10 -18.57
C GLN A 78 9.85 10.06 -19.62
N ILE A 79 9.29 8.85 -19.63
CA ILE A 79 9.55 7.85 -20.68
C ILE A 79 9.02 8.33 -22.03
N PHE A 80 7.79 8.85 -22.09
CA PHE A 80 7.21 9.37 -23.33
C PHE A 80 7.97 10.58 -23.88
N GLU A 81 8.31 11.54 -23.02
CA GLU A 81 9.14 12.69 -23.40
C GLU A 81 10.53 12.26 -23.90
N GLY A 82 11.14 11.29 -23.23
CA GLY A 82 12.46 10.80 -23.60
C GLY A 82 12.43 10.09 -24.96
N LEU A 83 11.39 9.28 -25.21
CA LEU A 83 11.23 8.59 -26.47
C LEU A 83 10.89 9.57 -27.61
N GLN A 84 10.04 10.57 -27.35
CA GLN A 84 9.73 11.65 -28.29
C GLN A 84 11.01 12.39 -28.70
N PHE A 85 11.82 12.80 -27.72
CA PHE A 85 13.11 13.45 -27.95
C PHE A 85 14.05 12.58 -28.80
N MET A 86 14.10 11.26 -28.55
CA MET A 86 14.92 10.35 -29.34
C MET A 86 14.41 10.21 -30.78
N HIS A 87 13.10 10.11 -30.99
CA HIS A 87 12.49 10.01 -32.32
C HIS A 87 12.68 11.31 -33.12
N GLU A 88 12.58 12.49 -32.49
CA GLU A 88 12.95 13.79 -33.08
C GLU A 88 14.44 13.85 -33.47
N ALA A 89 15.30 13.22 -32.66
CA ALA A 89 16.72 13.06 -32.97
C ALA A 89 17.01 11.94 -34.00
N HIS A 90 15.96 11.29 -34.55
CA HIS A 90 16.01 10.17 -35.49
C HIS A 90 16.74 8.95 -34.93
N VAL A 91 16.56 8.68 -33.63
CA VAL A 91 17.13 7.53 -32.93
C VAL A 91 16.01 6.67 -32.35
N ALA A 92 16.01 5.37 -32.67
CA ALA A 92 15.10 4.39 -32.06
C ALA A 92 15.71 3.78 -30.77
N HIS A 93 14.91 3.63 -29.72
CA HIS A 93 15.33 3.14 -28.39
C HIS A 93 14.89 1.69 -28.15
N ARG A 94 15.84 0.81 -27.79
CA ARG A 94 15.57 -0.61 -27.45
C ARG A 94 16.16 -0.94 -26.06
N PRO A 95 15.62 -1.93 -25.31
CA PRO A 95 15.30 -1.78 -23.88
C PRO A 95 16.46 -1.70 -22.86
N MET A 96 16.08 -1.26 -21.65
CA MET A 96 16.81 -0.57 -20.57
C MET A 96 16.84 -1.30 -19.21
N TYR A 97 17.89 -1.12 -18.39
CA TYR A 97 17.88 -1.15 -16.89
C TYR A 97 19.12 -0.47 -16.21
N PRO A 98 18.97 0.46 -15.22
CA PRO A 98 20.12 0.99 -14.42
C PRO A 98 20.00 1.01 -12.83
N ASP A 99 21.02 1.40 -12.01
CA ASP A 99 21.36 0.92 -10.59
C ASP A 99 21.56 1.87 -9.33
N MET A 100 21.17 1.56 -8.06
CA MET A 100 21.98 1.67 -6.79
C MET A 100 21.43 2.10 -5.40
N TYR A 101 22.16 1.50 -4.43
CA TYR A 101 21.93 1.11 -3.03
C TYR A 101 23.21 0.34 -2.62
N HIS A 102 23.29 -0.43 -1.51
CA HIS A 102 24.44 -1.35 -1.35
C HIS A 102 24.50 -2.27 -2.59
N PRO A 103 25.60 -2.34 -3.37
CA PRO A 103 25.63 -2.90 -4.74
C PRO A 103 25.21 -4.38 -4.86
N ARG A 104 24.99 -5.06 -3.72
CA ARG A 104 24.47 -6.42 -3.62
C ARG A 104 23.15 -6.54 -2.82
N SER A 105 22.70 -5.49 -2.13
CA SER A 105 21.52 -5.51 -1.23
C SER A 105 20.79 -4.17 -1.21
N THR A 106 19.72 -4.10 -2.01
CA THR A 106 19.18 -2.84 -2.51
C THR A 106 18.44 -1.97 -1.48
N PHE A 107 18.13 -2.57 -0.34
CA PHE A 107 17.34 -2.00 0.75
C PHE A 107 18.19 -1.46 1.92
N LYS A 108 19.52 -1.62 1.87
CA LYS A 108 20.44 -1.23 2.96
C LYS A 108 21.14 0.11 2.74
N THR A 109 21.52 0.76 3.84
CA THR A 109 22.44 1.90 3.87
C THR A 109 23.80 1.53 3.27
N ARG A 110 24.56 2.54 2.84
CA ARG A 110 25.86 2.38 2.13
C ARG A 110 26.86 1.50 2.88
N ASP A 111 26.82 1.51 4.21
CA ASP A 111 27.67 0.76 5.13
C ASP A 111 27.07 -0.58 5.58
N GLY A 112 25.86 -0.92 5.13
CA GLY A 112 25.17 -2.16 5.46
C GLY A 112 24.54 -2.22 6.86
N ASN A 113 24.65 -1.14 7.64
CA ASN A 113 24.30 -1.07 9.06
C ASN A 113 22.82 -0.77 9.34
N GLY A 114 22.01 -0.46 8.32
CA GLY A 114 20.59 -0.20 8.48
C GLY A 114 19.79 -0.21 7.18
N TRP A 115 18.50 0.07 7.27
CA TRP A 115 17.61 0.23 6.11
C TRP A 115 17.76 1.64 5.52
N ALA A 116 17.82 1.75 4.19
CA ALA A 116 17.90 3.05 3.52
C ALA A 116 16.57 3.79 3.63
N ARG A 117 16.59 5.01 4.20
CA ARG A 117 15.44 5.93 4.18
C ARG A 117 15.23 6.47 2.76
N HIS A 118 13.98 6.49 2.29
CA HIS A 118 13.59 7.06 1.00
C HIS A 118 12.36 7.98 1.17
N TYR A 119 12.14 8.87 0.22
CA TYR A 119 10.95 9.72 0.11
C TYR A 119 10.10 9.25 -1.08
N THR A 120 8.80 9.56 -1.08
CA THR A 120 7.98 9.42 -2.29
C THR A 120 8.52 10.31 -3.41
N ARG A 121 8.35 9.86 -4.64
CA ARG A 121 8.76 10.57 -5.86
C ARG A 121 7.90 11.80 -6.11
N THR A 122 6.69 11.85 -5.56
CA THR A 122 5.83 13.05 -5.53
C THR A 122 6.41 14.13 -4.62
N ARG A 123 6.94 13.76 -3.44
CA ARG A 123 7.54 14.71 -2.49
C ARG A 123 8.93 15.19 -2.93
N ARG A 124 9.67 14.35 -3.64
CA ARG A 124 10.97 14.67 -4.22
C ARG A 124 11.01 14.12 -5.65
N PRO A 125 10.66 14.95 -6.66
CA PRO A 125 10.69 14.56 -8.05
C PRO A 125 12.02 13.91 -8.42
N VAL A 126 11.95 12.74 -9.04
CA VAL A 126 13.10 12.00 -9.52
C VAL A 126 13.21 12.16 -11.03
N LYS A 127 14.43 12.08 -11.55
CA LYS A 127 14.66 12.04 -13.00
C LYS A 127 14.91 10.60 -13.42
N TYR A 128 14.12 10.12 -14.37
CA TYR A 128 14.28 8.83 -15.02
C TYR A 128 15.17 8.98 -16.24
N TYR A 129 15.96 7.95 -16.52
CA TYR A 129 16.84 7.96 -17.68
C TYR A 129 16.64 6.73 -18.56
N LEU A 130 16.54 6.99 -19.87
CA LEU A 130 16.71 6.00 -20.91
C LEU A 130 18.18 5.60 -21.00
N ILE A 131 18.42 4.31 -20.95
CA ILE A 131 19.75 3.71 -20.95
C ILE A 131 19.88 2.61 -21.99
N ASP A 132 21.09 2.09 -22.16
CA ASP A 132 21.40 0.94 -23.01
C ASP A 132 21.08 1.15 -24.51
N PHE A 133 21.96 1.88 -25.19
CA PHE A 133 21.84 2.14 -26.63
C PHE A 133 22.50 1.05 -27.50
N GLY A 134 22.77 -0.14 -26.92
CA GLY A 134 23.47 -1.23 -27.59
C GLY A 134 22.80 -1.73 -28.87
N LEU A 135 21.48 -1.61 -28.94
CA LEU A 135 20.65 -1.98 -30.08
C LEU A 135 20.07 -0.78 -30.83
N SER A 136 20.36 0.45 -30.39
CA SER A 136 19.88 1.66 -31.03
C SER A 136 20.53 1.88 -32.39
N ARG A 137 19.82 2.65 -33.22
CA ARG A 137 20.21 3.05 -34.56
C ARG A 137 19.82 4.51 -34.76
N ARG A 138 20.62 5.23 -35.54
CA ARG A 138 20.34 6.59 -35.97
C ARG A 138 20.03 6.57 -37.46
N TYR A 139 18.90 7.15 -37.85
CA TYR A 139 18.43 7.22 -39.21
C TYR A 139 18.65 8.61 -39.80
N ALA A 140 18.59 8.71 -41.13
CA ALA A 140 18.68 9.99 -41.81
C ALA A 140 17.42 10.82 -41.53
N ALA A 141 17.56 12.14 -41.43
CA ALA A 141 16.45 13.01 -41.02
C ALA A 141 15.30 13.08 -42.03
N ASP A 142 15.58 12.73 -43.28
CA ASP A 142 14.62 12.63 -44.38
C ASP A 142 14.03 11.22 -44.53
N ASP A 143 14.57 10.22 -43.82
CA ASP A 143 14.05 8.85 -43.80
C ASP A 143 13.07 8.66 -42.63
N VAL A 144 11.81 9.03 -42.87
CA VAL A 144 10.71 8.94 -41.89
C VAL A 144 10.16 7.52 -41.73
N SER A 145 10.57 6.56 -42.57
CA SER A 145 10.12 5.18 -42.48
C SER A 145 11.22 4.17 -42.85
N PRO A 146 12.32 4.14 -42.07
CA PRO A 146 13.43 3.25 -42.34
C PRO A 146 12.97 1.80 -42.20
N LEU A 147 13.40 0.93 -43.11
CA LEU A 147 13.09 -0.50 -43.05
C LEU A 147 14.34 -1.27 -42.66
N GLU A 148 14.26 -2.01 -41.55
CA GLU A 148 15.36 -2.85 -41.08
C GLU A 148 14.88 -4.23 -40.69
N VAL A 149 15.75 -5.24 -40.87
CA VAL A 149 15.49 -6.59 -40.38
C VAL A 149 15.32 -6.55 -38.86
N PRO A 150 14.25 -7.15 -38.29
CA PRO A 150 13.96 -7.08 -36.88
C PRO A 150 15.11 -7.64 -36.01
N ILE A 151 15.62 -6.84 -35.08
CA ILE A 151 16.61 -7.30 -34.08
C ILE A 151 15.85 -7.63 -32.80
N ARG A 152 15.90 -8.92 -32.43
CA ARG A 152 15.14 -9.47 -31.29
C ARG A 152 15.72 -8.97 -29.96
N GLY A 153 14.96 -8.13 -29.28
CA GLY A 153 15.29 -7.58 -27.97
C GLY A 153 14.93 -8.49 -26.80
N GLY A 154 14.90 -7.91 -25.59
CA GLY A 154 14.53 -8.62 -24.37
C GLY A 154 13.06 -9.05 -24.33
N ASP A 155 12.16 -8.19 -24.78
CA ASP A 155 10.75 -8.54 -24.98
C ASP A 155 10.59 -9.24 -26.35
N LYS A 156 10.10 -10.48 -26.30
CA LYS A 156 9.96 -11.36 -27.47
C LYS A 156 8.52 -11.40 -27.99
N SER A 157 7.60 -10.65 -27.38
CA SER A 157 6.18 -10.63 -27.73
C SER A 157 5.86 -9.75 -28.95
N VAL A 158 6.82 -8.94 -29.40
CA VAL A 158 6.69 -8.05 -30.56
C VAL A 158 6.24 -8.86 -31.80
N PRO A 159 5.07 -8.52 -32.39
CA PRO A 159 4.53 -9.22 -33.56
C PRO A 159 5.47 -9.27 -34.76
N GLU A 160 6.26 -8.22 -34.96
CA GLU A 160 7.25 -8.11 -36.05
C GLU A 160 8.33 -9.19 -35.98
N PHE A 161 8.55 -9.83 -34.82
CA PHE A 161 9.52 -10.92 -34.68
C PHE A 161 9.02 -12.28 -35.18
N ARG A 162 7.78 -12.36 -35.67
CA ARG A 162 7.22 -13.55 -36.31
C ARG A 162 7.84 -13.81 -37.69
N SER A 163 8.45 -12.80 -38.31
CA SER A 163 9.17 -12.88 -39.58
C SER A 163 10.47 -12.08 -39.53
N ASP A 164 11.40 -12.34 -40.45
CA ASP A 164 12.61 -11.53 -40.62
C ASP A 164 12.42 -10.45 -41.71
N GLU A 165 11.18 -10.15 -42.08
CA GLU A 165 10.82 -9.08 -43.03
C GLU A 165 11.22 -7.70 -42.47
N PRO A 166 11.88 -6.85 -43.27
CA PRO A 166 12.24 -5.51 -42.83
C PRO A 166 11.03 -4.69 -42.38
N CYS A 167 11.09 -4.11 -41.19
CA CYS A 167 10.02 -3.31 -40.60
C CYS A 167 10.52 -1.96 -40.12
N ASN A 168 9.59 -1.01 -39.97
CA ASN A 168 9.88 0.26 -39.34
C ASN A 168 10.10 0.05 -37.83
N PRO A 169 11.25 0.47 -37.27
CA PRO A 169 11.58 0.29 -35.86
C PRO A 169 10.81 1.22 -34.91
N PHE A 170 10.31 2.37 -35.37
CA PHE A 170 9.64 3.33 -34.49
C PHE A 170 8.33 2.78 -33.89
N PRO A 171 7.43 2.14 -34.68
CA PRO A 171 6.27 1.44 -34.11
C PRO A 171 6.65 0.30 -33.15
N THR A 172 7.83 -0.31 -33.32
CA THR A 172 8.32 -1.34 -32.40
C THR A 172 8.65 -0.75 -31.03
N ASP A 173 9.26 0.45 -30.97
CA ASP A 173 9.49 1.17 -29.71
C ASP A 173 8.18 1.48 -28.98
N ILE A 174 7.14 1.90 -29.72
CA ILE A 174 5.80 2.16 -29.18
C ILE A 174 5.20 0.90 -28.56
N TYR A 175 5.33 -0.24 -29.24
CA TYR A 175 4.88 -1.52 -28.70
C TYR A 175 5.63 -1.89 -27.42
N TYR A 176 6.96 -1.73 -27.39
CA TYR A 176 7.73 -2.05 -26.18
C TYR A 176 7.30 -1.23 -24.98
N VAL A 177 7.14 0.09 -25.13
CA VAL A 177 6.68 0.94 -24.03
C VAL A 177 5.24 0.61 -23.64
N GLY A 178 4.35 0.41 -24.62
CA GLY A 178 2.97 0.01 -24.37
C GLY A 178 2.89 -1.33 -23.62
N ASN A 179 3.67 -2.32 -24.03
CA ASN A 179 3.68 -3.63 -23.40
C ASN A 179 4.31 -3.59 -22.00
N MET A 180 5.38 -2.80 -21.80
CA MET A 180 5.93 -2.54 -20.48
C MET A 180 4.87 -1.94 -19.54
N ILE A 181 4.07 -0.99 -20.01
CA ILE A 181 2.99 -0.40 -19.21
C ILE A 181 1.90 -1.44 -18.93
N ARG A 182 1.52 -2.21 -19.94
CA ARG A 182 0.50 -3.28 -19.85
C ARG A 182 0.86 -4.32 -18.79
N GLU A 183 2.07 -4.85 -18.84
CA GLU A 183 2.51 -5.94 -17.96
C GLU A 183 2.81 -5.47 -16.53
N ASN A 184 3.31 -4.24 -16.35
CA ASN A 184 3.72 -3.76 -15.03
C ASN A 184 2.67 -2.93 -14.29
N PHE A 185 1.71 -2.31 -14.99
CA PHE A 185 0.73 -1.42 -14.37
C PHE A 185 -0.74 -1.77 -14.64
N LEU A 186 -1.07 -2.50 -15.71
CA LEU A 186 -2.47 -2.88 -16.02
C LEU A 186 -2.80 -4.34 -15.68
N GLN A 187 -1.88 -5.27 -15.91
CA GLN A 187 -2.14 -6.69 -15.73
C GLN A 187 -1.75 -7.21 -14.34
N LYS A 188 -2.59 -8.11 -13.80
CA LYS A 188 -2.30 -8.80 -12.53
C LYS A 188 -1.15 -9.79 -12.70
N PRO A 189 -0.33 -10.04 -11.65
CA PRO A 189 -0.50 -9.60 -10.25
C PRO A 189 0.06 -8.21 -9.92
N LYS A 190 0.71 -7.52 -10.87
CA LYS A 190 1.41 -6.26 -10.65
C LYS A 190 0.55 -5.00 -10.87
N GLY A 191 -0.61 -5.14 -11.49
CA GLY A 191 -1.46 -4.01 -11.88
C GLY A 191 -1.83 -3.09 -10.71
N PHE A 192 -1.76 -1.78 -10.98
CA PHE A 192 -2.15 -0.73 -10.05
C PHE A 192 -3.65 -0.46 -10.18
N ALA A 193 -4.39 -0.56 -9.08
CA ALA A 193 -5.82 -0.21 -9.06
C ALA A 193 -5.98 1.29 -9.37
N GLY A 194 -6.95 1.65 -10.19
CA GLY A 194 -7.16 3.03 -10.62
C GLY A 194 -6.31 3.44 -11.84
N PHE A 195 -5.49 2.54 -12.39
CA PHE A 195 -4.71 2.79 -13.60
C PHE A 195 -5.48 2.48 -14.91
N GLU A 196 -6.75 2.09 -14.80
CA GLU A 196 -7.58 1.66 -15.93
C GLU A 196 -7.80 2.75 -16.98
N PHE A 197 -7.66 4.04 -16.61
CA PHE A 197 -7.76 5.17 -17.54
C PHE A 197 -6.74 5.09 -18.69
N MET A 198 -5.59 4.44 -18.46
CA MET A 198 -4.56 4.23 -19.48
C MET A 198 -4.87 3.10 -20.46
N SER A 199 -5.87 2.25 -20.16
CA SER A 199 -6.12 1.02 -20.92
C SER A 199 -6.36 1.29 -22.40
N SER A 200 -7.14 2.33 -22.74
CA SER A 200 -7.42 2.66 -24.14
C SER A 200 -6.15 3.05 -24.91
N LEU A 201 -5.30 3.91 -24.32
CA LEU A 201 -4.05 4.33 -24.97
C LEU A 201 -3.10 3.13 -25.12
N VAL A 202 -2.93 2.34 -24.06
CA VAL A 202 -2.03 1.19 -24.07
C VAL A 202 -2.49 0.13 -25.08
N ASN A 203 -3.80 -0.13 -25.19
CA ASN A 203 -4.35 -1.07 -26.18
C ASN A 203 -4.04 -0.66 -27.63
N ASP A 204 -3.96 0.64 -27.91
CA ASP A 204 -3.57 1.14 -29.23
C ASP A 204 -2.06 1.03 -29.46
N MET A 205 -1.24 1.24 -28.43
CA MET A 205 0.22 1.09 -28.50
C MET A 205 0.67 -0.35 -28.77
N VAL A 206 -0.08 -1.34 -28.26
CA VAL A 206 0.26 -2.77 -28.34
C VAL A 206 -0.47 -3.51 -29.46
N GLN A 207 -0.97 -2.80 -30.47
CA GLN A 207 -1.63 -3.40 -31.64
C GLN A 207 -0.69 -4.33 -32.39
N ASP A 208 -1.21 -5.47 -32.86
CA ASP A 208 -0.45 -6.45 -33.64
C ASP A 208 0.06 -5.85 -34.96
N ASP A 209 -0.76 -4.99 -35.57
CA ASP A 209 -0.43 -4.26 -36.79
C ASP A 209 0.33 -2.97 -36.45
N PRO A 210 1.62 -2.83 -36.85
CA PRO A 210 2.44 -1.67 -36.52
C PRO A 210 1.90 -0.37 -37.11
N SER A 211 1.15 -0.42 -38.22
CA SER A 211 0.57 0.77 -38.85
C SER A 211 -0.61 1.36 -38.07
N LYS A 212 -1.21 0.56 -37.17
CA LYS A 212 -2.32 0.98 -36.31
C LYS A 212 -1.84 1.57 -34.97
N ARG A 213 -0.55 1.44 -34.66
CA ARG A 213 0.02 2.00 -33.44
C ARG A 213 0.11 3.53 -33.59
N PRO A 214 -0.21 4.29 -32.53
CA PRO A 214 -0.02 5.73 -32.54
C PRO A 214 1.48 6.08 -32.66
N THR A 215 1.78 7.21 -33.28
CA THR A 215 3.13 7.81 -33.22
C THR A 215 3.43 8.30 -31.81
N ILE A 216 4.71 8.53 -31.48
CA ILE A 216 5.08 9.03 -30.15
C ILE A 216 4.44 10.39 -29.85
N ASP A 217 4.31 11.27 -30.85
CA ASP A 217 3.63 12.57 -30.71
C ASP A 217 2.15 12.40 -30.34
N GLN A 218 1.47 11.44 -30.97
CA GLN A 218 0.09 11.10 -30.64
C GLN A 218 -0.02 10.47 -29.24
N VAL A 219 0.95 9.65 -28.82
CA VAL A 219 0.99 9.07 -27.48
C VAL A 219 1.13 10.16 -26.43
N VAL A 220 2.10 11.09 -26.58
CA VAL A 220 2.32 12.21 -25.67
C VAL A 220 1.06 13.08 -25.57
N ALA A 221 0.50 13.50 -26.70
CA ALA A 221 -0.69 14.35 -26.71
C ALA A 221 -1.92 13.67 -26.06
N ARG A 222 -2.14 12.38 -26.32
CA ARG A 222 -3.24 11.62 -25.70
C ARG A 222 -3.01 11.41 -24.20
N PHE A 223 -1.76 11.16 -23.79
CA PHE A 223 -1.42 11.05 -22.38
C PHE A 223 -1.69 12.35 -21.63
N ASP A 224 -1.27 13.49 -22.17
CA ASP A 224 -1.55 14.79 -21.57
C ASP A 224 -3.05 15.05 -21.41
N GLN A 225 -3.86 14.69 -22.41
CA GLN A 225 -5.32 14.79 -22.32
C GLN A 225 -5.90 13.90 -21.20
N LEU A 226 -5.45 12.66 -21.09
CA LEU A 226 -5.85 11.74 -20.02
C LEU A 226 -5.51 12.31 -18.65
N ILE A 227 -4.30 12.83 -18.46
CA ILE A 227 -3.86 13.48 -17.21
C ILE A 227 -4.73 14.70 -16.88
N HIS A 228 -5.03 15.56 -17.84
CA HIS A 228 -5.88 16.74 -17.62
C HIS A 228 -7.33 16.37 -17.28
N SER A 229 -7.85 15.25 -17.81
CA SER A 229 -9.21 14.79 -17.54
C SER A 229 -9.41 14.20 -16.13
N LEU A 230 -8.33 13.89 -15.43
CA LEU A 230 -8.38 13.29 -14.10
C LEU A 230 -8.48 14.40 -13.04
N SER A 231 -9.68 14.68 -12.58
CA SER A 231 -10.03 15.83 -11.74
C SER A 231 -9.63 15.73 -10.26
N CYS A 232 -8.53 15.04 -9.91
CA CYS A 232 -8.04 14.99 -8.51
C CYS A 232 -6.51 14.97 -8.43
N ARG A 233 -5.96 15.66 -7.42
CA ARG A 233 -4.51 15.71 -7.15
C ARG A 233 -3.99 14.30 -6.85
N TRP A 234 -2.89 13.95 -7.49
CA TRP A 234 -2.15 12.69 -7.40
C TRP A 234 -1.48 12.39 -6.04
N ASP A 235 -1.85 13.16 -5.01
CA ASP A 235 -1.25 13.13 -3.67
C ASP A 235 -1.99 12.19 -2.71
N VAL A 236 -2.97 11.42 -3.20
CA VAL A 236 -3.80 10.51 -2.38
C VAL A 236 -3.43 9.05 -2.58
N GLU A 237 -3.64 8.26 -1.52
CA GLU A 237 -3.32 6.83 -1.47
C GLU A 237 -4.00 6.04 -2.60
N ASP A 238 -3.22 5.20 -3.28
CA ASP A 238 -3.57 4.49 -4.51
C ASP A 238 -4.43 3.23 -4.28
N GLY A 239 -5.45 3.35 -3.43
CA GLY A 239 -6.52 2.36 -3.31
C GLY A 239 -6.22 1.25 -2.32
N MET A 240 -6.03 1.58 -1.04
CA MET A 240 -6.23 0.57 0.00
C MET A 240 -7.69 0.14 0.01
N GLN A 241 -7.92 -1.08 -0.45
CA GLN A 241 -9.23 -1.71 -0.34
C GLN A 241 -9.61 -1.78 1.14
N LEU A 242 -10.76 -1.21 1.49
CA LEU A 242 -11.28 -1.31 2.85
C LEU A 242 -11.45 -2.81 3.19
N PRO A 243 -10.76 -3.34 4.21
CA PRO A 243 -10.90 -4.75 4.59
C PRO A 243 -12.34 -5.07 5.01
N TYR A 244 -13.08 -4.04 5.43
CA TYR A 244 -14.49 -4.08 5.81
C TYR A 244 -15.20 -2.90 5.14
N ASN A 245 -16.05 -3.16 4.16
CA ASN A 245 -16.77 -2.12 3.41
C ASN A 245 -17.76 -1.33 4.27
N GLN A 246 -18.03 -1.78 5.49
CA GLN A 246 -18.88 -1.10 6.46
C GLN A 246 -18.14 -0.08 7.34
N VAL A 247 -16.82 0.11 7.18
CA VAL A 247 -16.02 1.00 8.03
C VAL A 247 -15.13 1.91 7.17
N ILE A 248 -15.22 3.22 7.38
CA ILE A 248 -14.34 4.21 6.74
C ILE A 248 -13.93 5.29 7.75
N ASP A 249 -12.76 5.89 7.59
CA ASP A 249 -12.31 6.99 8.44
C ASP A 249 -12.79 8.37 7.94
N ALA A 250 -12.83 9.33 8.86
CA ALA A 250 -13.08 10.73 8.55
C ALA A 250 -12.38 11.65 9.57
N THR A 251 -12.34 12.94 9.27
CA THR A 251 -11.85 13.97 10.20
C THR A 251 -13.02 14.86 10.61
N ARG A 252 -13.30 14.94 11.92
CA ARG A 252 -14.33 15.82 12.46
C ARG A 252 -13.90 17.28 12.36
N LEU A 253 -14.72 18.11 11.74
CA LEU A 253 -14.37 19.52 11.47
C LEU A 253 -14.33 20.40 12.72
N SER A 254 -15.08 20.07 13.77
CA SER A 254 -15.19 20.91 14.97
C SER A 254 -13.90 20.98 15.80
N ASP A 255 -13.10 19.91 15.80
CA ASP A 255 -11.89 19.82 16.61
C ASP A 255 -10.70 19.12 15.90
N GLY A 256 -10.86 18.73 14.64
CA GLY A 256 -9.84 17.99 13.89
C GLY A 256 -9.64 16.54 14.35
N GLY A 257 -10.51 16.03 15.22
CA GLY A 257 -10.44 14.67 15.74
C GLY A 257 -10.68 13.63 14.64
N MET A 258 -9.89 12.56 14.64
CA MET A 258 -10.10 11.44 13.72
C MET A 258 -11.24 10.55 14.22
N VAL A 259 -12.15 10.21 13.32
CA VAL A 259 -13.31 9.40 13.58
C VAL A 259 -13.41 8.25 12.57
N ILE A 260 -14.19 7.24 12.93
CA ILE A 260 -14.60 6.15 12.09
C ILE A 260 -16.10 6.25 11.88
N LEU A 261 -16.54 6.12 10.63
CA LEU A 261 -17.92 5.95 10.23
C LEU A 261 -18.18 4.46 10.04
N LYS A 262 -19.02 3.88 10.90
CA LYS A 262 -19.42 2.48 10.82
C LYS A 262 -20.86 2.38 10.31
N ARG A 263 -21.06 1.77 9.14
CA ARG A 263 -22.39 1.49 8.57
C ARG A 263 -23.04 0.30 9.26
N ILE A 264 -24.19 0.53 9.89
CA ILE A 264 -24.99 -0.48 10.57
C ILE A 264 -26.22 -0.81 9.73
N ARG A 265 -26.51 -2.10 9.57
CA ARG A 265 -27.75 -2.60 8.96
C ARG A 265 -28.74 -2.93 10.07
N ARG A 266 -29.71 -2.06 10.34
CA ARG A 266 -30.66 -2.21 11.46
C ARG A 266 -31.45 -3.51 11.40
N LYS A 267 -31.76 -4.02 10.21
CA LYS A 267 -32.43 -5.32 10.04
C LYS A 267 -31.61 -6.52 10.54
N VAL A 268 -30.27 -6.44 10.42
CA VAL A 268 -29.36 -7.51 10.83
C VAL A 268 -28.92 -7.32 12.28
N HIS A 269 -28.69 -6.06 12.68
CA HIS A 269 -28.21 -5.67 14.01
C HIS A 269 -29.18 -4.64 14.63
N PRO A 270 -30.39 -5.08 15.05
CA PRO A 270 -31.45 -4.16 15.46
C PRO A 270 -31.16 -3.36 16.73
N TYR A 271 -30.26 -3.85 17.59
CA TYR A 271 -29.99 -3.25 18.89
C TYR A 271 -28.66 -2.49 18.97
N GLU A 272 -27.82 -2.55 17.94
CA GLU A 272 -26.45 -2.01 18.03
C GLU A 272 -26.42 -0.49 18.20
N VAL A 273 -27.27 0.21 17.45
CA VAL A 273 -27.38 1.67 17.53
C VAL A 273 -27.90 2.07 18.91
N ASP A 274 -29.03 1.48 19.33
CA ASP A 274 -29.70 1.82 20.59
C ASP A 274 -28.79 1.56 21.82
N ILE A 275 -28.06 0.44 21.83
CA ILE A 275 -27.09 0.13 22.90
C ILE A 275 -25.90 1.11 22.87
N SER A 276 -25.41 1.46 21.67
CA SER A 276 -24.32 2.42 21.52
C SER A 276 -24.73 3.81 22.00
N GLU A 277 -25.95 4.25 21.69
CA GLU A 277 -26.51 5.51 22.17
C GLU A 277 -26.67 5.49 23.70
N MET A 278 -27.25 4.43 24.26
CA MET A 278 -27.42 4.26 25.69
C MET A 278 -26.09 4.43 26.45
N PHE A 279 -25.03 3.72 26.06
CA PHE A 279 -23.72 3.86 26.71
C PHE A 279 -23.02 5.20 26.46
N SER A 280 -23.53 6.00 25.51
CA SER A 280 -22.98 7.30 25.13
C SER A 280 -23.73 8.49 25.74
N GLU A 281 -24.87 8.25 26.39
CA GLU A 281 -25.60 9.24 27.19
C GLU A 281 -24.72 9.81 28.29
N ASP A 282 -24.83 11.11 28.60
CA ASP A 282 -23.89 11.83 29.47
C ASP A 282 -23.66 11.16 30.83
N ILE A 283 -24.70 10.55 31.43
CA ILE A 283 -24.63 9.85 32.72
C ILE A 283 -23.79 8.58 32.60
N LEU A 284 -24.06 7.74 31.60
CA LEU A 284 -23.34 6.48 31.41
C LEU A 284 -21.95 6.72 30.82
N ARG A 285 -21.80 7.66 29.89
CA ARG A 285 -20.52 8.04 29.27
C ARG A 285 -19.49 8.55 30.28
N SER A 286 -19.94 9.30 31.29
CA SER A 286 -19.07 9.84 32.34
C SER A 286 -18.74 8.84 33.45
N HIS A 287 -19.40 7.68 33.46
CA HIS A 287 -19.17 6.66 34.48
C HIS A 287 -17.77 6.03 34.33
N PRO A 288 -16.96 5.94 35.40
CA PRO A 288 -15.55 5.54 35.31
C PRO A 288 -15.34 4.08 34.89
N ARG A 289 -16.33 3.19 35.14
CA ARG A 289 -16.30 1.79 34.68
C ARG A 289 -16.88 1.61 33.29
N ASN A 290 -17.39 2.67 32.66
CA ASN A 290 -17.83 2.59 31.27
C ASN A 290 -16.62 2.56 30.34
N HIS A 291 -16.36 1.38 29.83
CA HIS A 291 -15.37 1.09 28.80
C HIS A 291 -16.03 0.67 27.49
N CYS A 292 -17.29 1.04 27.24
CA CYS A 292 -17.87 0.97 25.89
C CYS A 292 -17.39 2.15 25.05
N VAL A 293 -17.14 1.94 23.76
CA VAL A 293 -16.80 3.03 22.85
C VAL A 293 -17.93 4.06 22.79
N PRO A 294 -17.64 5.36 22.98
CA PRO A 294 -18.68 6.38 22.88
C PRO A 294 -19.04 6.63 21.41
N ALA A 295 -20.31 6.45 21.07
CA ALA A 295 -20.92 7.02 19.88
C ALA A 295 -20.91 8.54 20.00
N LEU A 296 -20.17 9.20 19.11
CA LEU A 296 -20.08 10.65 19.06
C LEU A 296 -21.33 11.24 18.42
N GLU A 297 -21.89 10.54 17.44
CA GLU A 297 -23.07 10.91 16.68
C GLU A 297 -23.63 9.66 15.97
N VAL A 298 -24.95 9.65 15.74
CA VAL A 298 -25.64 8.67 14.91
C VAL A 298 -26.29 9.41 13.76
N LEU A 299 -25.95 9.03 12.53
CA LEU A 299 -26.48 9.65 11.32
C LEU A 299 -27.42 8.67 10.62
N ASP A 300 -28.61 9.13 10.27
CA ASP A 300 -29.50 8.38 9.38
C ASP A 300 -29.07 8.55 7.92
N VAL A 301 -29.20 7.48 7.14
CA VAL A 301 -28.87 7.50 5.72
C VAL A 301 -30.12 7.93 4.95
N PRO A 302 -30.10 9.07 4.22
CA PRO A 302 -31.23 9.49 3.41
C PRO A 302 -31.63 8.38 2.42
N ASP A 303 -32.93 8.16 2.27
CA ASP A 303 -33.52 7.18 1.35
C ASP A 303 -33.16 5.70 1.66
N GLU A 304 -32.55 5.40 2.80
CA GLU A 304 -32.25 4.03 3.27
C GLU A 304 -32.65 3.81 4.74
N ASP A 305 -33.94 3.58 5.01
CA ASP A 305 -34.48 3.35 6.37
C ASP A 305 -33.87 2.13 7.11
N GLU A 306 -33.17 1.25 6.39
CA GLU A 306 -32.51 0.07 6.97
C GLU A 306 -31.07 0.33 7.45
N HIS A 307 -30.50 1.54 7.23
CA HIS A 307 -29.11 1.84 7.53
C HIS A 307 -28.93 3.09 8.40
N SER A 308 -27.98 3.00 9.33
CA SER A 308 -27.46 4.16 10.07
C SER A 308 -25.94 4.14 10.09
N LEU A 309 -25.32 5.31 10.22
CA LEU A 309 -23.88 5.46 10.38
C LEU A 309 -23.58 5.86 11.83
N LEU A 310 -22.82 5.03 12.53
CA LEU A 310 -22.24 5.39 13.81
C LEU A 310 -20.93 6.16 13.59
N VAL A 311 -20.84 7.35 14.17
CA VAL A 311 -19.60 8.13 14.23
C VAL A 311 -18.88 7.80 15.53
N LEU A 312 -17.75 7.10 15.43
CA LEU A 312 -16.97 6.59 16.56
C LEU A 312 -15.57 7.25 16.58
N PRO A 313 -14.92 7.41 17.74
CA PRO A 313 -13.51 7.83 17.77
C PRO A 313 -12.62 6.80 17.05
N LEU A 314 -11.56 7.25 16.38
CA LEU A 314 -10.55 6.34 15.84
C LEU A 314 -9.75 5.69 16.97
N LEU A 315 -9.96 4.39 17.17
CA LEU A 315 -9.25 3.59 18.17
C LEU A 315 -8.26 2.64 17.51
N ARG A 316 -7.18 2.28 18.24
CA ARG A 316 -6.16 1.34 17.76
C ARG A 316 -6.49 -0.08 18.19
N PRO A 317 -6.46 -1.06 17.27
CA PRO A 317 -6.57 -2.46 17.65
C PRO A 317 -5.49 -2.81 18.66
N SER A 318 -5.89 -3.38 19.81
CA SER A 318 -4.94 -3.81 20.84
C SER A 318 -4.37 -5.20 20.55
N ARG A 319 -5.10 -6.02 19.76
CA ARG A 319 -4.78 -7.42 19.38
C ARG A 319 -4.16 -8.24 20.52
N ALA A 320 -4.63 -8.03 21.75
CA ALA A 320 -4.10 -8.61 23.00
C ALA A 320 -2.61 -8.37 23.32
N ASN A 321 -1.78 -7.80 22.44
CA ASN A 321 -0.37 -7.48 22.71
C ASN A 321 0.26 -6.56 21.63
N ASP A 322 -0.54 -5.69 21.02
CA ASP A 322 -0.08 -4.75 19.99
C ASP A 322 -0.52 -3.31 20.31
N PRO A 323 0.41 -2.38 20.56
CA PRO A 323 1.86 -2.58 20.73
C PRO A 323 2.19 -3.54 21.88
N ARG A 324 3.37 -4.16 21.88
CA ARG A 324 3.74 -5.12 22.93
C ARG A 324 3.68 -4.50 24.33
N PHE A 325 3.15 -5.24 25.30
CA PHE A 325 3.23 -4.89 26.70
C PHE A 325 4.68 -4.93 27.17
N LYS A 326 5.18 -3.80 27.68
CA LYS A 326 6.58 -3.68 28.14
C LYS A 326 6.79 -4.14 29.57
N THR A 327 5.75 -4.02 30.40
CA THR A 327 5.77 -4.42 31.81
C THR A 327 4.53 -5.21 32.15
N ARG A 328 4.61 -6.04 33.20
CA ARG A 328 3.44 -6.76 33.72
C ARG A 328 2.33 -5.81 34.16
N GLY A 329 2.70 -4.64 34.70
CA GLY A 329 1.74 -3.63 35.15
C GLY A 329 0.84 -3.12 34.02
N GLU A 330 1.34 -3.03 32.78
CA GLU A 330 0.51 -2.62 31.65
C GLU A 330 -0.59 -3.64 31.31
N ALA A 331 -0.26 -4.93 31.35
CA ALA A 331 -1.24 -5.99 31.10
C ALA A 331 -2.25 -6.12 32.25
N LEU A 332 -1.82 -5.92 33.50
CA LEU A 332 -2.74 -5.89 34.65
C LEU A 332 -3.73 -4.73 34.57
N GLU A 333 -3.26 -3.56 34.14
CA GLU A 333 -4.11 -2.41 33.94
C GLU A 333 -5.11 -2.61 32.78
N PHE A 334 -4.67 -3.27 31.70
CA PHE A 334 -5.56 -3.74 30.64
C PHE A 334 -6.65 -4.68 31.20
N PHE A 335 -6.29 -5.72 31.94
CA PHE A 335 -7.28 -6.65 32.50
C PHE A 335 -8.27 -5.96 33.44
N ARG A 336 -7.78 -5.04 34.28
CA ARG A 336 -8.63 -4.26 35.18
C ARG A 336 -9.72 -3.50 34.42
N GLN A 337 -9.34 -2.75 33.38
CA GLN A 337 -10.29 -2.00 32.57
C GLN A 337 -11.30 -2.91 31.84
N VAL A 338 -10.82 -4.03 31.29
CA VAL A 338 -11.68 -5.00 30.59
C VAL A 338 -12.68 -5.65 31.56
N PHE A 339 -12.25 -6.03 32.77
CA PHE A 339 -13.16 -6.58 33.78
C PHE A 339 -14.17 -5.55 34.30
N GLU A 340 -13.73 -4.31 34.54
CA GLU A 340 -14.64 -3.23 34.94
C GLU A 340 -15.67 -2.92 33.88
N GLY A 341 -15.26 -2.90 32.60
CA GLY A 341 -16.15 -2.64 31.47
C GLY A 341 -17.19 -3.72 31.32
N LEU A 342 -16.78 -4.99 31.40
CA LEU A 342 -17.72 -6.11 31.31
C LEU A 342 -18.68 -6.15 32.50
N GLN A 343 -18.17 -5.94 33.71
CA GLN A 343 -18.99 -5.83 34.91
C GLN A 343 -20.05 -4.73 34.77
N PHE A 344 -19.65 -3.55 34.28
CA PHE A 344 -20.55 -2.42 34.07
C PHE A 344 -21.64 -2.72 33.03
N MET A 345 -21.28 -3.36 31.90
CA MET A 345 -22.28 -3.80 30.93
C MET A 345 -23.28 -4.77 31.55
N HIS A 346 -22.80 -5.74 32.34
CA HIS A 346 -23.64 -6.73 33.01
C HIS A 346 -24.58 -6.09 34.04
N GLU A 347 -24.13 -5.07 34.78
CA GLU A 347 -24.98 -4.26 35.67
C GLU A 347 -26.06 -3.47 34.91
N CYS A 348 -25.74 -3.02 33.70
CA CYS A 348 -26.70 -2.42 32.78
C CYS A 348 -27.60 -3.45 32.07
N HIS A 349 -27.51 -4.73 32.44
CA HIS A 349 -28.27 -5.84 31.84
C HIS A 349 -27.98 -6.03 30.33
N VAL A 350 -26.77 -5.68 29.90
CA VAL A 350 -26.28 -5.90 28.53
C VAL A 350 -25.18 -6.95 28.57
N ALA A 351 -25.34 -8.00 27.77
CA ALA A 351 -24.28 -8.96 27.48
C ALA A 351 -23.66 -8.64 26.10
N HIS A 352 -22.34 -8.63 26.01
CA HIS A 352 -21.62 -8.29 24.77
C HIS A 352 -21.70 -9.41 23.74
N ARG A 353 -21.63 -10.67 24.20
CA ARG A 353 -21.70 -11.93 23.45
C ARG A 353 -20.54 -12.21 22.48
N ASP A 354 -19.54 -11.34 22.42
CA ASP A 354 -18.35 -11.48 21.57
C ASP A 354 -17.12 -10.83 22.22
N CYS A 355 -16.89 -11.15 23.51
CA CYS A 355 -15.76 -10.64 24.31
C CYS A 355 -14.42 -11.26 23.85
N MET A 356 -13.99 -10.94 22.63
CA MET A 356 -12.72 -11.38 22.05
C MET A 356 -11.75 -10.22 21.83
N HIS A 357 -10.46 -10.52 21.73
CA HIS A 357 -9.39 -9.52 21.62
C HIS A 357 -9.48 -8.59 20.39
N LEU A 358 -10.23 -8.97 19.36
CA LEU A 358 -10.50 -8.13 18.19
C LEU A 358 -11.51 -7.01 18.49
N ASN A 359 -12.37 -7.22 19.49
CA ASN A 359 -13.41 -6.27 19.89
C ASN A 359 -13.00 -5.38 21.06
N ILE A 360 -11.71 -5.39 21.43
CA ILE A 360 -11.15 -4.49 22.44
C ILE A 360 -10.07 -3.63 21.78
N MET A 361 -10.38 -2.35 21.63
CA MET A 361 -9.49 -1.35 21.06
C MET A 361 -8.98 -0.42 22.16
N MET A 362 -7.93 0.35 21.87
CA MET A 362 -7.34 1.28 22.81
C MET A 362 -7.33 2.70 22.25
N ASP A 363 -7.41 3.69 23.12
CA ASP A 363 -7.17 5.09 22.77
C ASP A 363 -5.69 5.27 22.37
N PRO A 364 -5.40 5.61 21.11
CA PRO A 364 -4.02 5.73 20.67
C PRO A 364 -3.34 7.01 21.13
N ARG A 365 -4.08 8.06 21.48
CA ARG A 365 -3.55 9.42 21.68
C ARG A 365 -2.38 9.50 22.68
N PRO A 366 -2.40 8.78 23.83
CA PRO A 366 -1.28 8.81 24.78
C PRO A 366 0.04 8.25 24.21
N MET A 367 -0.04 7.32 23.24
CA MET A 367 1.11 6.63 22.65
C MET A 367 1.48 7.19 21.26
N TYR A 368 0.49 7.65 20.49
CA TYR A 368 0.57 8.15 19.12
C TYR A 368 -0.02 9.58 19.07
N PRO A 369 0.72 10.60 19.50
CA PRO A 369 0.19 11.97 19.54
C PRO A 369 -0.18 12.51 18.16
N GLN A 370 0.49 12.03 17.11
CA GLN A 370 0.19 12.37 15.72
C GLN A 370 -0.75 11.37 15.04
N MET A 371 -1.37 10.48 15.82
CA MET A 371 -2.17 9.36 15.36
C MET A 371 -1.37 8.46 14.40
N TYR A 372 -2.08 7.62 13.66
CA TYR A 372 -1.54 6.67 12.69
C TYR A 372 -2.55 6.51 11.55
N HIS A 373 -2.17 5.82 10.49
CA HIS A 373 -3.07 5.59 9.36
C HIS A 373 -4.16 4.54 9.69
N PRO A 374 -5.47 4.83 9.53
CA PRO A 374 -6.55 3.94 10.00
C PRO A 374 -6.52 2.53 9.39
N GLN A 375 -6.10 2.39 8.13
CA GLN A 375 -6.06 1.14 7.39
C GLN A 375 -4.70 0.42 7.47
N ALA A 376 -3.59 1.14 7.71
CA ALA A 376 -2.31 0.51 8.07
C ALA A 376 -1.70 1.18 9.29
N ILE A 377 -2.00 0.58 10.42
CA ILE A 377 -1.73 1.10 11.76
C ILE A 377 -0.25 1.31 12.09
N ASP A 378 0.65 0.80 11.26
CA ASP A 378 2.09 0.99 11.38
C ASP A 378 2.60 2.23 10.61
N ARG A 379 1.74 2.88 9.81
CA ARG A 379 2.07 4.08 9.02
C ARG A 379 1.64 5.35 9.73
N SER A 380 2.35 6.44 9.48
CA SER A 380 1.92 7.78 9.88
C SER A 380 0.60 8.14 9.21
N ARG A 381 -0.16 9.07 9.80
CA ARG A 381 -1.47 9.50 9.27
C ARG A 381 -1.42 9.96 7.81
N ASP A 382 -0.32 10.56 7.41
CA ASP A 382 -0.07 11.05 6.04
C ASP A 382 0.60 9.99 5.14
N TRP A 383 0.70 8.74 5.59
CA TRP A 383 1.30 7.58 4.91
C TRP A 383 2.81 7.65 4.64
N TYR A 384 3.40 8.83 4.68
CA TYR A 384 4.79 9.09 4.25
C TYR A 384 5.87 8.54 5.19
N GLY A 385 5.49 7.89 6.30
CA GLY A 385 6.42 7.36 7.30
C GLY A 385 5.82 6.25 8.14
N TRP A 386 6.59 5.80 9.12
CA TRP A 386 6.09 4.93 10.19
C TRP A 386 5.32 5.76 11.20
N ALA A 387 4.29 5.17 11.80
CA ALA A 387 3.57 5.79 12.90
C ALA A 387 4.56 6.11 14.03
N ASP A 388 4.69 7.40 14.33
CA ASP A 388 5.55 7.84 15.44
C ASP A 388 4.87 7.46 16.76
N HIS A 389 5.50 6.55 17.47
CA HIS A 389 5.05 6.11 18.79
C HIS A 389 6.12 6.49 19.79
N HIS A 390 5.70 7.15 20.87
CA HIS A 390 6.63 7.44 21.94
C HIS A 390 6.95 6.15 22.71
N ASP A 391 8.21 5.99 23.10
CA ASP A 391 8.69 4.78 23.79
C ASP A 391 8.28 4.73 25.28
N TYR A 392 7.26 5.48 25.68
CA TYR A 392 6.73 5.45 27.04
C TYR A 392 6.02 4.12 27.34
N THR A 393 6.01 3.74 28.61
CA THR A 393 5.16 2.65 29.10
C THR A 393 3.73 3.16 29.28
N ARG A 394 2.75 2.27 29.11
CA ARG A 394 1.32 2.60 29.35
C ARG A 394 1.03 2.91 30.81
N THR A 395 1.92 2.52 31.71
CA THR A 395 1.88 2.92 33.13
C THR A 395 2.34 4.36 33.34
N ALA A 396 3.25 4.88 32.51
CA ALA A 396 3.69 6.28 32.58
C ALA A 396 2.72 7.23 31.87
N ARG A 397 2.04 6.73 30.82
CA ARG A 397 0.96 7.42 30.11
C ARG A 397 -0.25 6.50 30.00
N PRO A 398 -1.19 6.56 30.97
CA PRO A 398 -2.36 5.68 30.99
C PRO A 398 -3.14 5.71 29.69
N VAL A 399 -3.44 4.52 29.18
CA VAL A 399 -4.25 4.30 27.98
C VAL A 399 -5.62 3.78 28.42
N LYS A 400 -6.68 4.26 27.77
CA LYS A 400 -8.04 3.75 27.96
C LYS A 400 -8.35 2.68 26.91
N TYR A 401 -8.92 1.56 27.35
CA TYR A 401 -9.39 0.49 26.49
C TYR A 401 -10.91 0.54 26.35
N TYR A 402 -11.42 0.14 25.19
CA TYR A 402 -12.83 0.19 24.86
C TYR A 402 -13.28 -1.11 24.21
N PHE A 403 -14.42 -1.62 24.66
CA PHE A 403 -15.22 -2.58 23.93
C PHE A 403 -15.88 -1.89 22.74
N ILE A 404 -15.79 -2.55 21.59
CA ILE A 404 -16.40 -2.13 20.32
C ILE A 404 -17.31 -3.25 19.81
N ASP A 405 -18.06 -2.95 18.74
CA ASP A 405 -18.94 -3.93 18.11
C ASP A 405 -19.96 -4.50 19.10
N LEU A 406 -20.77 -3.58 19.66
CA LEU A 406 -21.85 -3.89 20.62
C LEU A 406 -23.02 -4.66 19.97
N ALA A 407 -22.87 -5.04 18.69
CA ALA A 407 -23.77 -5.92 17.97
C ALA A 407 -23.44 -7.38 18.19
N TYR A 408 -24.48 -8.16 18.45
CA TYR A 408 -24.47 -9.58 18.19
C TYR A 408 -24.29 -9.84 16.68
N ARG A 409 -23.16 -10.40 16.27
CA ARG A 409 -23.18 -11.33 15.13
C ARG A 409 -23.88 -12.59 15.65
N ALA A 410 -25.02 -12.94 15.06
CA ALA A 410 -25.46 -14.32 15.08
C ALA A 410 -24.36 -15.14 14.41
N ILE A 411 -23.41 -15.67 15.20
CA ILE A 411 -22.51 -16.71 14.77
C ILE A 411 -23.38 -17.95 14.59
N ARG A 412 -24.09 -17.99 13.45
CA ARG A 412 -24.85 -19.14 12.95
C ARG A 412 -23.95 -20.36 12.67
N GLU A 413 -22.64 -20.22 12.84
CA GLU A 413 -21.67 -21.28 12.54
C GLU A 413 -21.10 -22.00 13.77
N PHE A 414 -21.37 -21.53 15.00
CA PHE A 414 -20.91 -22.19 16.23
C PHE A 414 -22.03 -22.60 17.20
N HIS A 415 -23.27 -22.17 17.01
CA HIS A 415 -24.41 -22.73 17.74
C HIS A 415 -25.07 -23.81 16.90
N LYS A 416 -24.78 -25.07 17.22
CA LYS A 416 -25.49 -26.25 16.67
C LYS A 416 -26.84 -26.49 17.35
N SER A 417 -27.21 -25.72 18.38
CA SER A 417 -28.49 -25.83 19.06
C SER A 417 -29.23 -24.48 19.09
N ASP A 418 -30.53 -24.54 18.81
CA ASP A 418 -31.49 -23.44 18.98
C ASP A 418 -31.90 -23.24 20.46
N GLU A 419 -31.13 -23.80 21.41
CA GLU A 419 -31.46 -23.69 22.83
C GLU A 419 -30.98 -22.35 23.40
N PRO A 420 -31.86 -21.61 24.09
CA PRO A 420 -31.49 -20.34 24.72
C PRO A 420 -30.47 -20.59 25.83
N CYS A 421 -29.27 -20.02 25.69
CA CYS A 421 -28.25 -19.99 26.74
C CYS A 421 -28.22 -18.62 27.42
N ASP A 422 -27.80 -18.61 28.69
CA ASP A 422 -27.52 -17.37 29.42
C ASP A 422 -26.31 -16.65 28.77
N PRO A 423 -26.48 -15.42 28.25
CA PRO A 423 -25.41 -14.73 27.55
C PRO A 423 -24.34 -14.17 28.50
N PHE A 424 -24.63 -13.98 29.79
CA PHE A 424 -23.67 -13.39 30.73
C PHE A 424 -22.49 -14.34 31.05
N PRO A 425 -22.70 -15.64 31.39
CA PRO A 425 -21.60 -16.60 31.51
C PRO A 425 -20.83 -16.81 30.20
N THR A 426 -21.48 -16.63 29.05
CA THR A 426 -20.84 -16.74 27.74
C THR A 426 -19.77 -15.66 27.56
N ASP A 427 -20.05 -14.42 27.95
CA ASP A 427 -19.04 -13.34 27.96
C ASP A 427 -17.83 -13.68 28.84
N ILE A 428 -18.09 -14.19 30.04
CA ILE A 428 -17.04 -14.58 30.99
C ILE A 428 -16.16 -15.67 30.39
N TYR A 429 -16.76 -16.65 29.72
CA TYR A 429 -16.04 -17.72 29.04
C TYR A 429 -15.16 -17.21 27.90
N TYR A 430 -15.69 -16.35 27.01
CA TYR A 430 -14.92 -15.79 25.90
C TYR A 430 -13.76 -14.93 26.40
N LEU A 431 -14.01 -14.10 27.41
CA LEU A 431 -12.98 -13.27 28.01
C LEU A 431 -11.88 -14.13 28.68
N GLY A 432 -12.27 -15.18 29.41
CA GLY A 432 -11.31 -16.10 30.03
C GLY A 432 -10.45 -16.84 28.99
N SER A 433 -11.08 -17.30 27.91
CA SER A 433 -10.40 -17.94 26.78
C SER A 433 -9.40 -17.00 26.11
N MET A 434 -9.79 -15.76 25.86
CA MET A 434 -8.92 -14.72 25.32
C MET A 434 -7.71 -14.47 26.23
N ILE A 435 -7.90 -14.31 27.55
CA ILE A 435 -6.78 -14.08 28.48
C ILE A 435 -5.84 -15.30 28.50
N ARG A 436 -6.38 -16.52 28.48
CA ARG A 436 -5.57 -17.74 28.48
C ARG A 436 -4.68 -17.83 27.24
N GLU A 437 -5.26 -17.72 26.06
CA GLU A 437 -4.58 -17.96 24.78
C GLU A 437 -3.55 -16.86 24.46
N TYR A 438 -3.89 -15.60 24.74
CA TYR A 438 -3.07 -14.47 24.31
C TYR A 438 -2.12 -13.94 25.40
N PHE A 439 -2.39 -14.23 26.68
CA PHE A 439 -1.57 -13.74 27.79
C PHE A 439 -0.94 -14.88 28.59
N LEU A 440 -1.71 -15.78 29.21
CA LEU A 440 -1.13 -16.82 30.09
C LEU A 440 -0.15 -17.74 29.37
N GLN A 441 -0.48 -18.15 28.14
CA GLN A 441 0.40 -19.03 27.35
C GLN A 441 1.61 -18.32 26.76
N LYS A 442 1.59 -16.99 26.65
CA LYS A 442 2.58 -16.20 25.88
C LYS A 442 3.46 -15.29 26.75
N LEU A 443 2.99 -14.89 27.94
CA LEU A 443 3.67 -13.95 28.82
C LEU A 443 4.05 -14.62 30.14
N LYS A 444 5.30 -14.42 30.59
CA LYS A 444 5.81 -15.02 31.84
C LYS A 444 5.38 -14.23 33.09
N GLY A 445 4.98 -14.96 34.14
CA GLY A 445 4.69 -14.43 35.47
C GLY A 445 3.28 -13.92 35.67
N PHE A 446 2.32 -14.50 34.94
CA PHE A 446 0.89 -14.35 35.16
C PHE A 446 0.27 -15.60 35.78
N ASP A 447 1.08 -16.54 36.26
CA ASP A 447 0.65 -17.85 36.81
C ASP A 447 -0.34 -17.67 37.98
N PHE A 448 -0.24 -16.56 38.72
CA PHE A 448 -1.17 -16.24 39.80
C PHE A 448 -2.61 -15.98 39.34
N MET A 449 -2.84 -15.67 38.06
CA MET A 449 -4.18 -15.48 37.49
C MET A 449 -4.81 -16.80 37.03
N GLU A 450 -4.04 -17.88 36.93
CA GLU A 450 -4.50 -19.17 36.40
C GLU A 450 -5.75 -19.72 37.10
N PRO A 451 -5.89 -19.67 38.45
CA PRO A 451 -7.13 -20.11 39.11
C PRO A 451 -8.36 -19.35 38.64
N LEU A 452 -8.28 -18.02 38.53
CA LEU A 452 -9.39 -17.17 38.06
C LEU A 452 -9.75 -17.50 36.61
N ILE A 453 -8.76 -17.64 35.74
CA ILE A 453 -9.00 -17.93 34.31
C ILE A 453 -9.49 -19.37 34.09
N ASN A 454 -9.14 -20.31 34.97
CA ASN A 454 -9.73 -21.65 35.00
C ASN A 454 -11.21 -21.59 35.38
N ASP A 455 -11.57 -20.82 36.41
CA ASP A 455 -12.96 -20.65 36.85
C ASP A 455 -13.82 -19.94 35.80
N MET A 456 -13.25 -18.99 35.06
CA MET A 456 -13.92 -18.33 33.92
C MET A 456 -14.16 -19.29 32.75
N GLY A 457 -13.25 -20.25 32.53
CA GLY A 457 -13.34 -21.26 31.47
C GLY A 457 -14.15 -22.51 31.85
N ALA A 458 -14.54 -22.65 33.11
CA ALA A 458 -15.29 -23.81 33.59
C ALA A 458 -16.73 -23.77 33.04
N PRO A 459 -17.24 -24.88 32.46
CA PRO A 459 -18.62 -24.94 32.00
C PRO A 459 -19.57 -24.84 33.20
N LYS A 460 -20.24 -23.70 33.35
CA LYS A 460 -21.18 -23.47 34.47
C LYS A 460 -22.56 -24.11 34.26
N ASN A 461 -22.79 -24.78 33.12
CA ASN A 461 -24.03 -25.48 32.80
C ASN A 461 -23.75 -26.70 31.89
N PRO A 462 -24.26 -27.92 32.18
CA PRO A 462 -23.98 -29.13 31.39
C PRO A 462 -24.42 -29.08 29.91
N LEU A 463 -25.27 -28.14 29.49
CA LEU A 463 -25.62 -27.90 28.08
C LEU A 463 -24.51 -27.18 27.29
N PHE A 464 -23.54 -26.54 27.96
CA PHE A 464 -22.43 -25.81 27.33
C PHE A 464 -21.37 -26.74 26.72
N VAL A 465 -21.31 -28.00 27.18
CA VAL A 465 -20.25 -28.96 26.81
C VAL A 465 -20.51 -29.63 25.46
N LEU A 466 -21.77 -29.75 25.02
CA LEU A 466 -22.10 -30.51 23.81
C LEU A 466 -21.80 -29.76 22.50
N VAL A 467 -21.68 -28.43 22.55
CA VAL A 467 -21.54 -27.59 21.33
C VAL A 467 -20.08 -27.40 20.93
N LEU A 468 -19.13 -27.41 21.88
CA LEU A 468 -17.71 -27.08 21.62
C LEU A 468 -16.82 -28.28 21.28
N LEU A 469 -17.24 -29.53 21.54
CA LEU A 469 -16.42 -30.74 21.28
C LEU A 469 -16.58 -31.33 19.86
N THR A 470 -17.17 -30.60 18.91
CA THR A 470 -17.29 -31.07 17.50
C THR A 470 -16.93 -30.03 16.45
N LYS A 471 -15.69 -29.53 16.45
CA LYS A 471 -14.69 -29.62 15.36
C LYS A 471 -13.46 -28.77 15.64
#